data_AF-A0A6C0JP27-F1
#
_entry.id   AF-A0A6C0JP27-F1
#
_cell.length_a   1.000
_cell.length_b   1.000
_cell.length_c   1.000
_cell.angle_alpha   90.00
_cell.angle_beta   90.00
_cell.angle_gamma   90.00
#
_symmetry.space_group_name_H-M   'P 1'
#
loop_
_entity.id
_entity.type
_entity.pdbx_description
1 polymer ?
#
loop_
_entity_poly.entity_id
_entity_poly.type
_entity_poly.pdbx_seq_one_letter_code
_entity_poly.pdbx_strand_id
1 'polypeptide(L)'
;MFKDKTSKKRINNTNDKLKETCTLDTMHHNIIESFENKLDKYNKYKIDLVNLNNSKTNIIQNISNLSLDKNNLETDRYNELWNSNIDISEKILDLNIKIKEIENYSEIDYYKNTSEILFNYYDMIEKEATYNTKTKKTVLDALNNKNNSNQNIANTDKSSLVDEYLSLTNKQYIKKINKEDIEICKECNSSLTCLQHEAIMICENCGYQELLLVEQNRPILKQNAKDTSHFSYKRINHFREWCNQVQGKESTDIPDEIFEKILNEIKKEKISDTKTITYTKMREILKRLRINKYYEHINYILNRINGIPTPQFSPELEDRLCIMFRDIQAPFLKHCPKDRKNFLSYSYVLYKFFQILGLNEYLKYFPLLKSREKLYLQDQIWKKICEELGYPIIPSL
;
A
#
# COMPACT_ATOMS: atom_id res chain seq x y z
N MET A 1 25.19 -39.21 7.33
CA MET A 1 24.92 -38.68 5.98
C MET A 1 23.44 -38.86 5.69
N PHE A 2 22.61 -37.87 6.06
CA PHE A 2 21.15 -37.93 5.89
C PHE A 2 20.71 -36.81 4.95
N LYS A 3 20.11 -37.18 3.82
CA LYS A 3 19.51 -36.26 2.85
C LYS A 3 18.12 -35.88 3.34
N ASP A 4 17.93 -34.63 3.74
CA ASP A 4 16.62 -34.10 4.06
C ASP A 4 15.77 -33.96 2.78
N LYS A 5 14.72 -34.76 2.69
CA LYS A 5 13.61 -34.56 1.75
C LYS A 5 12.75 -33.42 2.29
N THR A 6 12.94 -32.21 1.78
CA THR A 6 12.00 -31.11 2.05
C THR A 6 10.73 -31.31 1.23
N SER A 7 9.69 -31.89 1.83
CA SER A 7 8.32 -31.87 1.36
C SER A 7 7.69 -30.49 1.61
N LYS A 8 8.19 -29.46 0.90
CA LYS A 8 7.45 -28.19 0.80
C LYS A 8 6.33 -28.38 -0.21
N LYS A 9 5.13 -28.75 0.26
CA LYS A 9 3.89 -28.49 -0.49
C LYS A 9 3.86 -26.98 -0.74
N ARG A 10 4.15 -26.58 -1.98
CA ARG A 10 3.81 -25.24 -2.47
C ARG A 10 2.30 -25.10 -2.31
N ILE A 11 1.88 -24.16 -1.47
CA ILE A 11 0.50 -23.69 -1.50
C ILE A 11 0.38 -22.97 -2.84
N ASN A 12 -0.20 -23.65 -3.83
CA ASN A 12 -0.74 -22.98 -5.00
C ASN A 12 -1.81 -22.05 -4.46
N ASN A 13 -1.59 -20.73 -4.57
CA ASN A 13 -2.71 -19.80 -4.62
C ASN A 13 -3.46 -20.15 -5.90
N THR A 14 -4.51 -20.96 -5.75
CA THR A 14 -5.47 -21.28 -6.79
C THR A 14 -6.30 -20.02 -7.07
N ASN A 15 -5.71 -19.08 -7.81
CA ASN A 15 -6.45 -18.35 -8.83
C ASN A 15 -6.07 -19.00 -10.17
N ASP A 16 -6.43 -20.27 -10.32
CA ASP A 16 -6.23 -21.10 -11.52
C ASP A 16 -7.14 -20.68 -12.70
N LYS A 17 -7.61 -19.43 -12.73
CA LYS A 17 -8.29 -18.84 -13.90
C LYS A 17 -7.41 -17.93 -14.76
N LEU A 18 -6.20 -17.58 -14.31
CA LEU A 18 -5.31 -16.65 -15.04
C LEU A 18 -4.03 -17.31 -15.56
N LYS A 19 -3.91 -18.64 -15.40
CA LYS A 19 -2.83 -19.47 -15.94
C LYS A 19 -3.26 -20.32 -17.12
N GLU A 20 -4.38 -20.00 -17.75
CA GLU A 20 -4.56 -20.40 -19.13
C GLU A 20 -3.58 -19.57 -19.95
N THR A 21 -2.74 -20.26 -20.71
CA THR A 21 -1.95 -19.68 -21.80
C THR A 21 -2.90 -19.08 -22.83
N CYS A 22 -3.48 -17.94 -22.49
CA CYS A 22 -4.36 -17.14 -23.32
C CYS A 22 -3.45 -16.52 -24.38
N THR A 23 -3.63 -16.88 -25.65
CA THR A 23 -2.84 -16.29 -26.73
C THR A 23 -3.11 -14.78 -26.77
N LEU A 24 -2.20 -14.00 -27.37
CA LEU A 24 -2.44 -12.56 -27.56
C LEU A 24 -3.76 -12.32 -28.31
N ASP A 25 -4.12 -13.23 -29.21
CA ASP A 25 -5.40 -13.27 -29.90
C ASP A 25 -6.59 -13.41 -28.92
N THR A 26 -6.57 -14.36 -27.99
CA THR A 26 -7.64 -14.51 -27.00
C THR A 26 -7.74 -13.31 -26.06
N MET A 27 -6.59 -12.73 -25.68
CA MET A 27 -6.57 -11.51 -24.86
C MET A 27 -7.14 -10.30 -25.59
N HIS A 28 -6.84 -10.16 -26.89
CA HIS A 28 -7.40 -9.13 -27.75
C HIS A 28 -8.92 -9.27 -27.89
N HIS A 29 -9.40 -10.49 -28.17
CA HIS A 29 -10.84 -10.78 -28.27
C HIS A 29 -11.59 -10.46 -26.98
N ASN A 30 -11.05 -10.84 -25.82
CA ASN A 30 -11.68 -10.52 -24.53
C ASN A 30 -11.81 -9.01 -24.31
N ILE A 31 -10.85 -8.21 -24.79
CA ILE A 31 -10.91 -6.76 -24.70
C ILE A 31 -11.97 -6.19 -25.64
N ILE A 32 -12.05 -6.69 -26.88
CA ILE A 32 -13.12 -6.30 -27.83
C ILE A 32 -14.51 -6.64 -27.26
N GLU A 33 -14.70 -7.87 -26.77
CA GLU A 33 -15.97 -8.29 -26.15
C GLU A 33 -16.33 -7.38 -24.96
N SER A 34 -15.33 -6.91 -24.22
CA SER A 34 -15.55 -5.93 -23.14
C SER A 34 -16.02 -4.57 -23.65
N PHE A 35 -15.64 -4.15 -24.87
CA PHE A 35 -16.09 -2.91 -25.49
C PHE A 35 -17.52 -3.05 -26.01
N GLU A 36 -17.84 -4.15 -26.69
CA GLU A 36 -19.20 -4.45 -27.17
C GLU A 36 -20.19 -4.45 -25.99
N ASN A 37 -19.86 -5.17 -24.91
CA ASN A 37 -20.68 -5.21 -23.71
C ASN A 37 -20.87 -3.83 -23.05
N LYS A 38 -19.86 -2.94 -23.13
CA LYS A 38 -19.96 -1.57 -22.61
C LYS A 38 -20.83 -0.70 -23.51
N LEU A 39 -20.70 -0.84 -24.83
CA LEU A 39 -21.50 -0.13 -25.81
C LEU A 39 -22.98 -0.47 -25.69
N ASP A 40 -23.32 -1.75 -25.49
CA ASP A 40 -24.69 -2.19 -25.24
C ASP A 40 -25.27 -1.58 -23.96
N LYS A 41 -24.47 -1.56 -22.88
CA LYS A 41 -24.87 -0.89 -21.62
C LYS A 41 -25.06 0.61 -21.81
N TYR A 42 -24.17 1.26 -22.54
CA TYR A 42 -24.26 2.69 -22.85
C TYR A 42 -25.54 3.03 -23.60
N ASN A 43 -25.83 2.27 -24.67
CA ASN A 43 -27.04 2.44 -25.47
C ASN A 43 -28.30 2.24 -24.62
N LYS A 44 -28.31 1.21 -23.76
CA LYS A 44 -29.39 0.97 -22.81
C LYS A 44 -29.58 2.16 -21.86
N TYR A 45 -28.52 2.67 -21.25
CA TYR A 45 -28.60 3.82 -20.35
C TYR A 45 -29.07 5.09 -21.06
N LYS A 46 -28.67 5.31 -22.31
CA LYS A 46 -29.20 6.43 -23.11
C LYS A 46 -30.70 6.31 -23.37
N ILE A 47 -31.19 5.12 -23.70
CA ILE A 47 -32.63 4.88 -23.89
C ILE A 47 -33.39 5.14 -22.59
N ASP A 48 -32.90 4.59 -21.47
CA ASP A 48 -33.49 4.79 -20.14
C ASP A 48 -33.50 6.27 -19.73
N LEU A 49 -32.43 7.00 -20.04
CA LEU A 49 -32.31 8.44 -19.79
C LEU A 49 -33.34 9.25 -20.59
N VAL A 50 -33.55 8.91 -21.87
CA VAL A 50 -34.58 9.57 -22.71
C VAL A 50 -35.97 9.31 -22.13
N ASN A 51 -36.27 8.07 -21.74
CA ASN A 51 -37.56 7.71 -21.14
C ASN A 51 -37.81 8.49 -19.83
N LEU A 52 -36.81 8.57 -18.95
CA LEU A 52 -36.92 9.31 -17.69
C LEU A 52 -37.08 10.82 -17.90
N ASN A 53 -36.39 11.41 -18.89
CA ASN A 53 -36.55 12.83 -19.23
C ASN A 53 -37.97 13.12 -19.75
N ASN A 54 -38.54 12.23 -20.57
CA ASN A 54 -39.92 12.35 -21.03
C ASN A 54 -40.90 12.27 -19.85
N SER A 55 -40.71 11.30 -18.94
CA SER A 55 -41.52 11.20 -17.71
C SER A 55 -41.40 12.44 -16.84
N LYS A 56 -40.18 12.97 -16.66
CA LYS A 56 -39.94 14.20 -15.91
C LYS A 56 -40.68 15.39 -16.52
N THR A 57 -40.64 15.52 -17.83
CA THR A 57 -41.31 16.62 -18.56
C THR A 57 -42.82 16.57 -18.34
N ASN A 58 -43.43 15.38 -18.39
CA ASN A 58 -44.85 15.19 -18.11
C ASN A 58 -45.21 15.56 -16.67
N ILE A 59 -44.38 15.17 -15.69
CA ILE A 59 -44.60 15.52 -14.27
C ILE A 59 -44.51 17.03 -14.06
N ILE A 60 -43.49 17.68 -14.63
CA ILE A 60 -43.31 19.13 -14.54
C ILE A 60 -44.50 19.86 -15.16
N GLN A 61 -45.00 19.40 -16.31
CA GLN A 61 -46.20 19.97 -16.92
C GLN A 61 -47.42 19.85 -16.01
N ASN A 62 -47.61 18.70 -15.36
CA ASN A 62 -48.70 18.47 -14.41
C ASN A 62 -48.58 19.36 -13.16
N ILE A 63 -47.37 19.53 -12.62
CA ILE A 63 -47.09 20.45 -11.50
C ILE A 63 -47.42 21.88 -11.93
N SER A 64 -46.98 22.31 -13.12
CA SER A 64 -47.25 23.66 -13.65
C SER A 64 -48.75 23.90 -13.79
N ASN A 65 -49.50 22.95 -14.36
CA ASN A 65 -50.94 23.07 -14.53
C ASN A 65 -51.68 23.18 -13.19
N LEU A 66 -51.28 22.39 -12.18
CA LEU A 66 -51.88 22.46 -10.84
C LEU A 66 -51.53 23.77 -10.11
N SER A 67 -50.34 24.32 -10.35
CA SER A 67 -49.89 25.57 -9.72
C SER A 67 -50.62 26.83 -10.20
N LEU A 68 -51.40 26.75 -11.28
CA LEU A 68 -52.21 27.86 -11.79
C LEU A 68 -53.34 28.26 -10.82
N ASP A 69 -53.82 27.33 -10.00
CA ASP A 69 -54.79 27.60 -8.95
C ASP A 69 -54.12 27.45 -7.57
N LYS A 70 -54.09 28.54 -6.80
CA LYS A 70 -53.44 28.59 -5.49
C LYS A 70 -54.03 27.58 -4.50
N ASN A 71 -55.30 27.20 -4.64
CA ASN A 71 -55.93 26.22 -3.76
C ASN A 71 -55.38 24.80 -3.94
N ASN A 72 -54.73 24.50 -5.07
CA ASN A 72 -54.20 23.17 -5.37
C ASN A 72 -52.78 22.94 -4.82
N LEU A 73 -52.10 23.98 -4.32
CA LEU A 73 -50.70 23.92 -3.87
C LEU A 73 -50.52 23.07 -2.59
N GLU A 74 -51.56 22.94 -1.76
CA GLU A 74 -51.53 22.14 -0.53
C GLU A 74 -52.21 20.76 -0.69
N THR A 75 -52.52 20.34 -1.92
CA THR A 75 -53.16 19.05 -2.16
C THR A 75 -52.16 17.89 -2.09
N ASP A 76 -52.61 16.74 -1.60
CA ASP A 76 -51.81 15.49 -1.58
C ASP A 76 -51.27 15.15 -2.98
N ARG A 77 -52.09 15.39 -4.01
CA ARG A 77 -51.71 15.18 -5.42
C ARG A 77 -50.54 16.06 -5.88
N TYR A 78 -50.46 17.32 -5.42
CA TYR A 78 -49.36 18.22 -5.73
C TYR A 78 -48.06 17.73 -5.07
N ASN A 79 -48.14 17.31 -3.81
CA ASN A 79 -47.01 16.76 -3.05
C ASN A 79 -46.49 15.44 -3.67
N GLU A 80 -47.39 14.54 -4.09
CA GLU A 80 -47.02 13.28 -4.78
C GLU A 80 -46.27 13.53 -6.10
N LEU A 81 -46.71 14.51 -6.89
CA LEU A 81 -46.04 14.89 -8.14
C LEU A 81 -44.65 15.49 -7.87
N TRP A 82 -44.52 16.33 -6.84
CA TRP A 82 -43.22 16.88 -6.44
C TRP A 82 -42.26 15.81 -5.96
N ASN A 83 -42.70 14.88 -5.12
CA ASN A 83 -41.89 13.74 -4.69
C ASN A 83 -41.46 12.88 -5.89
N SER A 84 -42.39 12.60 -6.81
CA SER A 84 -42.08 11.87 -8.04
C SER A 84 -41.07 12.59 -8.94
N ASN A 85 -41.10 13.93 -8.99
CA ASN A 85 -40.12 14.74 -9.72
C ASN A 85 -38.71 14.66 -9.08
N ILE A 86 -38.64 14.63 -7.75
CA ILE A 86 -37.37 14.45 -7.01
C ILE A 86 -36.80 13.07 -7.32
N ASP A 87 -37.60 12.00 -7.16
CA ASP A 87 -37.17 10.62 -7.42
C ASP A 87 -36.66 10.40 -8.85
N ILE A 88 -37.35 10.96 -9.85
CA ILE A 88 -36.90 10.87 -11.25
C ILE A 88 -35.63 11.69 -11.47
N SER A 89 -35.49 12.84 -10.81
CA SER A 89 -34.28 13.67 -10.92
C SER A 89 -33.05 12.96 -10.35
N GLU A 90 -33.19 12.25 -9.23
CA GLU A 90 -32.12 11.43 -8.67
C GLU A 90 -31.71 10.28 -9.60
N LYS A 91 -32.70 9.57 -10.19
CA LYS A 91 -32.44 8.51 -11.17
C LYS A 91 -31.72 9.02 -12.42
N ILE A 92 -32.09 10.20 -12.91
CA ILE A 92 -31.42 10.86 -14.04
C ILE A 92 -29.96 11.18 -13.68
N LEU A 93 -29.71 11.70 -12.47
CA LEU A 93 -28.36 12.00 -12.01
C LEU A 93 -27.49 10.74 -11.95
N ASP A 94 -27.99 9.66 -11.37
CA ASP A 94 -27.29 8.37 -11.28
C ASP A 94 -26.96 7.80 -12.67
N LEU A 95 -27.91 7.83 -13.60
CA LEU A 95 -27.67 7.39 -14.98
C LEU A 95 -26.63 8.26 -15.71
N ASN A 96 -26.65 9.57 -15.52
CA ASN A 96 -25.65 10.46 -16.11
C ASN A 96 -24.23 10.17 -15.58
N ILE A 97 -24.10 9.83 -14.29
CA ILE A 97 -22.82 9.41 -13.71
C ILE A 97 -22.34 8.11 -14.38
N LYS A 98 -23.22 7.11 -14.49
CA LYS A 98 -22.91 5.82 -15.14
C LYS A 98 -22.52 5.96 -16.61
N ILE A 99 -23.20 6.85 -17.34
CA ILE A 99 -22.87 7.16 -18.75
C ILE A 99 -21.47 7.78 -18.84
N LYS A 100 -21.18 8.77 -17.98
CA LYS A 100 -19.87 9.43 -17.94
C LYS A 100 -18.72 8.48 -17.59
N GLU A 101 -18.97 7.51 -16.70
CA GLU A 101 -17.99 6.46 -16.38
C GLU A 101 -17.65 5.58 -17.59
N ILE A 102 -18.64 5.29 -18.44
CA ILE A 102 -18.42 4.51 -19.67
C ILE A 102 -17.71 5.34 -20.74
N GLU A 103 -18.06 6.63 -20.89
CA GLU A 103 -17.44 7.53 -21.88
C GLU A 103 -15.95 7.80 -21.61
N ASN A 104 -15.53 7.75 -20.35
CA ASN A 104 -14.13 7.91 -19.96
C ASN A 104 -13.24 6.71 -20.34
N TYR A 105 -13.80 5.66 -20.94
CA TYR A 105 -13.05 4.48 -21.38
C TYR A 105 -12.80 4.55 -22.89
N SER A 106 -11.58 4.86 -23.28
CA SER A 106 -11.20 5.08 -24.68
C SER A 106 -10.73 3.79 -25.36
N GLU A 107 -11.67 3.10 -26.01
CA GLU A 107 -11.39 2.11 -27.07
C GLU A 107 -10.36 2.65 -28.08
N ILE A 108 -10.45 3.95 -28.39
CA ILE A 108 -9.50 4.67 -29.23
C ILE A 108 -8.07 4.62 -28.68
N ASP A 109 -7.88 4.81 -27.37
CA ASP A 109 -6.53 4.78 -26.78
C ASP A 109 -5.97 3.36 -26.75
N TYR A 110 -6.85 2.36 -26.57
CA TYR A 110 -6.44 0.96 -26.69
C TYR A 110 -5.88 0.70 -28.09
N TYR A 111 -6.65 0.96 -29.15
CA TYR A 111 -6.18 0.72 -30.51
C TYR A 111 -4.94 1.56 -30.86
N LYS A 112 -4.90 2.83 -30.43
CA LYS A 112 -3.73 3.70 -30.62
C LYS A 112 -2.45 3.08 -30.04
N ASN A 113 -2.54 2.43 -28.88
CA ASN A 113 -1.38 1.88 -28.19
C ASN A 113 -1.05 0.44 -28.61
N THR A 114 -2.02 -0.33 -29.09
CA THR A 114 -1.82 -1.76 -29.39
C THR A 114 -1.79 -2.10 -30.89
N SER A 115 -2.20 -1.21 -31.79
CA SER A 115 -2.37 -1.52 -33.22
C SER A 115 -1.10 -2.04 -33.89
N GLU A 116 0.06 -1.42 -33.61
CA GLU A 116 1.34 -1.82 -34.19
C GLU A 116 1.77 -3.22 -33.72
N ILE A 117 1.59 -3.50 -32.43
CA ILE A 117 1.91 -4.79 -31.82
C ILE A 117 1.02 -5.90 -32.39
N LEU A 118 -0.28 -5.63 -32.51
CA LEU A 118 -1.25 -6.56 -33.09
C LEU A 118 -0.91 -6.85 -34.57
N PHE A 119 -0.62 -5.81 -35.34
CA PHE A 119 -0.23 -5.94 -36.75
C PHE A 119 1.00 -6.84 -36.89
N ASN A 120 2.06 -6.56 -36.14
CA ASN A 120 3.29 -7.35 -36.15
C ASN A 120 3.03 -8.81 -35.74
N TYR A 121 2.18 -9.02 -34.72
CA TYR A 121 1.83 -10.36 -34.24
C TYR A 121 1.08 -11.19 -35.30
N TYR A 122 0.07 -10.62 -35.96
CA TYR A 122 -0.69 -11.34 -36.98
C TYR A 122 0.11 -11.57 -38.27
N ASP A 123 0.92 -10.59 -38.69
CA ASP A 123 1.84 -10.73 -39.84
C ASP A 123 2.86 -11.86 -39.60
N MET A 124 3.39 -11.99 -38.38
CA MET A 124 4.25 -13.12 -38.00
C MET A 124 3.52 -14.48 -38.10
N ILE A 125 2.27 -14.57 -37.63
CA ILE A 125 1.49 -15.81 -37.71
C ILE A 125 1.21 -16.19 -39.16
N GLU A 126 0.89 -15.22 -40.02
CA GLU A 126 0.64 -15.47 -41.45
C GLU A 126 1.92 -15.94 -42.18
N LYS A 127 3.07 -15.33 -41.85
CA LYS A 127 4.39 -15.77 -42.34
C LYS A 127 4.76 -17.18 -41.85
N GLU A 128 4.45 -17.53 -40.60
CA GLU A 128 4.64 -18.88 -40.06
C GLU A 128 3.75 -19.91 -40.79
N ALA A 129 2.50 -19.58 -41.08
CA ALA A 129 1.55 -20.45 -41.78
C ALA A 129 1.94 -20.70 -43.25
N THR A 130 2.43 -19.68 -43.94
CA THR A 130 2.91 -19.78 -45.34
C THR A 130 4.24 -20.52 -45.48
N TYR A 131 5.10 -20.46 -44.46
CA TYR A 131 6.35 -21.23 -44.43
C TYR A 131 6.09 -22.72 -44.14
N ASN A 132 5.21 -23.04 -43.18
CA ASN A 132 4.91 -24.44 -42.80
C ASN A 132 4.16 -25.23 -43.87
N THR A 133 3.42 -24.57 -44.77
CA THR A 133 2.75 -25.24 -45.89
C THR A 133 3.71 -25.63 -47.02
N LYS A 134 4.90 -25.01 -47.12
CA LYS A 134 5.92 -25.34 -48.13
C LYS A 134 6.92 -26.41 -47.70
N THR A 135 7.07 -26.68 -46.40
CA THR A 135 7.99 -27.70 -45.89
C THR A 135 7.30 -28.58 -44.86
N LYS A 136 6.98 -29.83 -45.22
CA LYS A 136 6.67 -30.87 -44.23
C LYS A 136 7.95 -31.20 -43.46
N LYS A 137 8.24 -30.45 -42.40
CA LYS A 137 9.39 -30.73 -41.53
C LYS A 137 9.15 -32.03 -40.78
N THR A 138 10.06 -32.97 -40.94
CA THR A 138 10.06 -34.23 -40.20
C THR A 138 10.69 -34.00 -38.82
N VAL A 139 10.46 -34.91 -37.87
CA VAL A 139 11.07 -34.87 -36.52
C VAL A 139 12.60 -34.77 -36.58
N LEU A 140 13.20 -35.25 -37.68
CA LEU A 140 14.65 -35.19 -37.93
C LEU A 140 15.15 -33.77 -38.24
N ASP A 141 14.33 -32.92 -38.87
CA ASP A 141 14.70 -31.52 -39.17
C ASP A 141 14.75 -30.66 -37.89
N ALA A 142 13.93 -30.99 -36.89
CA ALA A 142 13.92 -30.31 -35.59
C ALA A 142 15.17 -30.63 -34.75
N LEU A 143 15.75 -31.82 -34.93
CA LEU A 143 16.96 -32.26 -34.22
C LEU A 143 18.26 -31.75 -34.86
N ASN A 144 18.22 -31.44 -36.16
CA ASN A 144 19.39 -30.99 -36.93
C ASN A 144 19.62 -29.47 -36.93
N ASN A 145 18.76 -28.67 -36.28
CA ASN A 145 18.95 -27.22 -36.12
C ASN A 145 19.99 -26.89 -35.02
N LYS A 146 21.22 -27.39 -35.20
CA LYS A 146 22.41 -26.82 -34.57
C LYS A 146 23.21 -26.08 -35.65
N ASN A 147 23.36 -24.78 -35.43
CA ASN A 147 24.27 -23.86 -36.11
C ASN A 147 23.84 -23.41 -37.52
N ASN A 148 22.98 -22.40 -37.59
CA ASN A 148 23.07 -21.36 -38.61
C ASN A 148 22.72 -20.00 -38.00
N SER A 149 23.64 -19.50 -37.18
CA SER A 149 23.79 -18.07 -36.92
C SER A 149 24.30 -17.43 -38.20
N ASN A 150 23.41 -16.89 -39.02
CA ASN A 150 23.66 -15.81 -39.98
C ASN A 150 22.40 -15.52 -40.80
N GLN A 151 21.39 -14.91 -40.18
CA GLN A 151 20.55 -13.91 -40.85
C GLN A 151 20.15 -12.85 -39.82
N ASN A 152 20.78 -11.67 -39.95
CA ASN A 152 20.37 -10.42 -39.32
C ASN A 152 19.05 -9.98 -39.94
N ILE A 153 17.95 -10.51 -39.42
CA ILE A 153 16.65 -9.87 -39.45
C ILE A 153 16.36 -9.62 -37.98
N ALA A 154 16.02 -8.39 -37.60
CA ALA A 154 15.55 -8.05 -36.27
C ALA A 154 14.25 -8.84 -36.00
N ASN A 155 14.38 -10.11 -35.63
CA ASN A 155 13.27 -10.95 -35.23
C ASN A 155 12.92 -10.50 -33.82
N THR A 156 12.01 -9.54 -33.71
CA THR A 156 11.19 -9.39 -32.51
C THR A 156 10.53 -10.73 -32.26
N ASP A 157 11.00 -11.44 -31.24
CA ASP A 157 10.47 -12.74 -30.88
C ASP A 157 8.97 -12.62 -30.57
N LYS A 158 8.16 -13.62 -30.95
CA LYS A 158 6.73 -13.67 -30.60
C LYS A 158 6.48 -13.44 -29.10
N SER A 159 7.43 -13.84 -28.26
CA SER A 159 7.38 -13.59 -26.81
C SER A 159 7.58 -12.11 -26.44
N SER A 160 8.35 -11.33 -27.20
CA SER A 160 8.55 -9.90 -26.92
C SER A 160 7.31 -9.10 -27.24
N LEU A 161 6.62 -9.39 -28.35
CA LEU A 161 5.34 -8.77 -28.71
C LEU A 161 4.26 -9.05 -27.66
N VAL A 162 4.21 -10.27 -27.13
CA VAL A 162 3.28 -10.63 -26.05
C VAL A 162 3.63 -9.90 -24.75
N ASP A 163 4.90 -9.78 -24.39
CA ASP A 163 5.38 -9.06 -23.20
C ASP A 163 5.05 -7.56 -23.29
N GLU A 164 5.27 -6.96 -24.46
CA GLU A 164 4.93 -5.57 -24.76
C GLU A 164 3.42 -5.33 -24.69
N TYR A 165 2.63 -6.18 -25.34
CA TYR A 165 1.17 -6.11 -25.30
C TYR A 165 0.62 -6.20 -23.86
N LEU A 166 1.15 -7.13 -23.05
CA LEU A 166 0.77 -7.28 -21.65
C LEU A 166 1.17 -6.07 -20.80
N SER A 167 2.30 -5.43 -21.08
CA SER A 167 2.74 -4.23 -20.37
C SER A 167 1.80 -3.03 -20.59
N LEU A 168 1.12 -2.96 -21.74
CA LEU A 168 0.18 -1.90 -22.07
C LEU A 168 -1.25 -2.21 -21.58
N THR A 169 -1.66 -3.47 -21.64
CA THR A 169 -3.05 -3.88 -21.39
C THR A 169 -3.30 -4.33 -19.95
N ASN A 170 -2.28 -4.81 -19.24
CA ASN A 170 -2.43 -5.37 -17.90
C ASN A 170 -1.59 -4.61 -16.87
N LYS A 171 -2.27 -3.82 -16.01
CA LYS A 171 -1.64 -3.04 -14.93
C LYS A 171 -0.91 -3.88 -13.87
N GLN A 172 -1.21 -5.17 -13.77
CA GLN A 172 -0.55 -6.10 -12.83
C GLN A 172 0.62 -6.84 -13.48
N TYR A 173 0.87 -6.61 -14.77
CA TYR A 173 1.96 -7.25 -15.48
C TYR A 173 3.30 -6.58 -15.16
N ILE A 174 4.28 -7.40 -14.81
CA ILE A 174 5.66 -6.95 -14.57
C ILE A 174 6.45 -7.31 -15.83
N LYS A 175 6.79 -6.29 -16.62
CA LYS A 175 7.63 -6.44 -17.81
C LYS A 175 8.93 -7.14 -17.46
N LYS A 176 9.31 -8.16 -18.22
CA LYS A 176 10.65 -8.76 -18.08
C LYS A 176 11.66 -7.78 -18.65
N ILE A 177 12.33 -7.03 -17.80
CA ILE A 177 13.45 -6.18 -18.21
C ILE A 177 14.59 -7.11 -18.64
N ASN A 178 14.84 -7.19 -19.95
CA ASN A 178 16.08 -7.77 -20.46
C ASN A 178 17.24 -6.93 -19.90
N LYS A 179 18.30 -7.59 -19.43
CA LYS A 179 19.51 -6.95 -18.87
C LYS A 179 20.34 -6.18 -19.92
N GLU A 180 19.72 -5.74 -21.01
CA GLU A 180 20.39 -5.19 -22.19
C GLU A 180 20.38 -3.66 -22.24
N ASP A 181 19.68 -2.97 -21.33
CA ASP A 181 19.88 -1.54 -21.08
C ASP A 181 21.16 -1.32 -20.25
N ILE A 182 22.29 -1.83 -20.72
CA ILE A 182 23.61 -1.50 -20.18
C ILE A 182 23.92 -0.11 -20.73
N GLU A 183 23.96 0.89 -19.85
CA GLU A 183 24.36 2.24 -20.23
C GLU A 183 25.76 2.19 -20.89
N ILE A 184 25.83 2.69 -22.13
CA ILE A 184 27.04 2.66 -22.96
C ILE A 184 27.82 3.97 -22.75
N CYS A 185 29.14 3.88 -22.64
CA CYS A 185 30.02 5.04 -22.52
C CYS A 185 29.95 5.92 -23.78
N LYS A 186 29.65 7.21 -23.60
CA LYS A 186 29.52 8.19 -24.70
C LYS A 186 30.83 8.46 -25.46
N GLU A 187 31.99 8.20 -24.82
CA GLU A 187 33.32 8.50 -25.38
C GLU A 187 33.93 7.33 -26.16
N CYS A 188 33.73 6.09 -25.71
CA CYS A 188 34.41 4.93 -26.30
C CYS A 188 33.50 3.73 -26.57
N ASN A 189 32.19 3.88 -26.39
CA ASN A 189 31.18 2.85 -26.66
C ASN A 189 31.35 1.52 -25.90
N SER A 190 32.16 1.47 -24.85
CA SER A 190 32.23 0.31 -23.95
C SER A 190 31.15 0.38 -22.88
N SER A 191 30.85 -0.77 -22.25
CA SER A 191 29.90 -0.84 -21.13
C SER A 191 30.35 0.02 -19.94
N LEU A 192 29.41 0.71 -19.30
CA LEU A 192 29.65 1.39 -18.03
C LEU A 192 29.46 0.44 -16.84
N THR A 193 30.38 0.51 -15.88
CA THR A 193 30.29 -0.17 -14.58
C THR A 193 29.51 0.72 -13.61
N CYS A 194 28.42 0.19 -13.04
CA CYS A 194 27.58 0.89 -12.09
C CYS A 194 28.10 0.75 -10.65
N LEU A 195 28.55 1.86 -10.05
CA LEU A 195 28.88 1.95 -8.63
C LEU A 195 27.71 2.57 -7.87
N GLN A 196 26.69 1.75 -7.56
CA GLN A 196 25.46 2.19 -6.90
C GLN A 196 25.69 2.91 -5.57
N HIS A 197 26.70 2.52 -4.80
CA HIS A 197 27.02 3.14 -3.51
C HIS A 197 27.53 4.58 -3.64
N GLU A 198 28.15 4.89 -4.76
CA GLU A 198 28.73 6.21 -5.04
C GLU A 198 27.84 7.02 -5.98
N ALA A 199 26.70 6.44 -6.43
CA ALA A 199 25.78 7.03 -7.39
C ALA A 199 26.48 7.49 -8.69
N ILE A 200 27.45 6.69 -9.16
CA ILE A 200 28.21 6.97 -10.39
C ILE A 200 28.26 5.75 -11.29
N MET A 201 28.31 6.02 -12.59
CA MET A 201 28.60 5.07 -13.66
C MET A 201 29.99 5.40 -14.20
N ILE A 202 30.90 4.42 -14.23
CA ILE A 202 32.28 4.63 -14.68
C ILE A 202 32.58 3.72 -15.86
N CYS A 203 33.23 4.27 -16.87
CA CYS A 203 33.85 3.51 -17.94
C CYS A 203 35.24 3.03 -17.50
N GLU A 204 35.44 1.71 -17.40
CA GLU A 204 36.74 1.14 -17.06
C GLU A 204 37.80 1.32 -18.16
N ASN A 205 37.38 1.63 -19.39
CA ASN A 205 38.28 1.75 -20.55
C ASN A 205 38.82 3.16 -20.76
N CYS A 206 37.99 4.20 -20.64
CA CYS A 206 38.40 5.60 -20.85
C CYS A 206 38.29 6.51 -19.62
N GLY A 207 37.76 6.00 -18.50
CA GLY A 207 37.58 6.76 -17.27
C GLY A 207 36.44 7.77 -17.31
N TYR A 208 35.61 7.78 -18.36
CA TYR A 208 34.38 8.59 -18.40
C TYR A 208 33.48 8.24 -17.21
N GLN A 209 32.99 9.25 -16.51
CA GLN A 209 32.10 9.11 -15.36
C GLN A 209 30.83 9.91 -15.56
N GLU A 210 29.69 9.36 -15.15
CA GLU A 210 28.40 10.04 -15.16
C GLU A 210 27.69 9.84 -13.82
N LEU A 211 27.06 10.90 -13.32
CA LEU A 211 26.26 10.83 -12.10
C LEU A 211 24.97 10.07 -12.39
N LEU A 212 24.75 9.00 -11.64
CA LEU A 212 23.52 8.25 -11.69
C LEU A 212 22.45 9.03 -10.92
N LEU A 213 21.61 9.79 -11.63
CA LEU A 213 20.43 10.43 -11.06
C LEU A 213 19.37 9.37 -10.75
N VAL A 214 19.51 8.72 -9.60
CA VAL A 214 18.47 7.83 -9.08
C VAL A 214 17.38 8.70 -8.47
N GLU A 215 16.31 8.94 -9.23
CA GLU A 215 15.06 9.44 -8.67
C GLU A 215 14.54 8.36 -7.70
N GLN A 216 14.75 8.55 -6.39
CA GLN A 216 14.26 7.62 -5.37
C GLN A 216 12.74 7.75 -5.21
N ASN A 217 11.99 7.36 -6.24
CA ASN A 217 10.56 7.05 -6.14
C ASN A 217 10.31 5.65 -5.54
N ARG A 218 11.27 5.14 -4.75
CA ARG A 218 11.03 4.04 -3.81
C ARG A 218 10.69 4.67 -2.47
N PRO A 219 9.56 4.31 -1.81
CA PRO A 219 9.48 4.52 -0.37
C PRO A 219 10.73 3.89 0.24
N ILE A 220 11.41 4.63 1.11
CA ILE A 220 12.64 4.21 1.80
C ILE A 220 12.34 2.84 2.44
N LEU A 221 12.63 1.77 1.71
CA LEU A 221 12.58 0.43 2.22
C LEU A 221 13.83 0.35 3.08
N LYS A 222 13.63 0.62 4.38
CA LYS A 222 14.65 0.51 5.44
C LYS A 222 15.60 -0.62 5.07
N GLN A 223 16.84 -0.24 4.75
CA GLN A 223 17.95 -1.18 4.61
C GLN A 223 18.00 -1.99 5.91
N ASN A 224 17.54 -3.23 5.82
CA ASN A 224 17.91 -4.33 6.68
C ASN A 224 17.69 -5.61 5.87
N ALA A 225 18.64 -5.89 4.96
CA ALA A 225 18.79 -7.18 4.33
C ALA A 225 19.33 -8.22 5.34
N LYS A 226 18.63 -8.40 6.46
CA LYS A 226 18.69 -9.55 7.39
C LYS A 226 17.39 -9.53 8.20
N ASP A 227 16.27 -9.93 7.60
CA ASP A 227 15.12 -10.54 8.29
C ASP A 227 13.95 -10.80 7.32
N THR A 228 14.20 -11.50 6.22
CA THR A 228 13.14 -12.26 5.51
C THR A 228 12.77 -13.52 6.30
N SER A 229 12.37 -13.35 7.56
CA SER A 229 11.78 -14.42 8.36
C SER A 229 10.50 -13.94 9.05
N HIS A 230 9.39 -14.15 8.35
CA HIS A 230 8.02 -14.17 8.89
C HIS A 230 7.48 -12.83 9.41
N PHE A 231 6.67 -12.16 8.59
CA PHE A 231 5.64 -11.17 8.96
C PHE A 231 4.49 -11.80 9.77
N SER A 232 4.80 -12.72 10.67
CA SER A 232 3.89 -13.15 11.73
C SER A 232 4.03 -12.16 12.87
N TYR A 233 2.94 -11.84 13.57
CA TYR A 233 2.93 -11.00 14.77
C TYR A 233 4.00 -11.45 15.78
N LYS A 234 5.20 -10.88 15.70
CA LYS A 234 6.30 -11.06 16.67
C LYS A 234 6.26 -9.87 17.60
N ARG A 235 6.17 -10.11 18.91
CA ARG A 235 6.13 -9.07 19.97
C ARG A 235 7.22 -8.01 19.82
N ILE A 236 8.36 -8.36 19.22
CA ILE A 236 9.46 -7.45 18.91
C ILE A 236 9.06 -6.31 17.96
N ASN A 237 8.16 -6.54 17.01
CA ASN A 237 7.71 -5.50 16.08
C ASN A 237 6.89 -4.44 16.82
N HIS A 238 5.99 -4.89 17.70
CA HIS A 238 5.23 -3.96 18.54
C HIS A 238 6.13 -3.25 19.55
N PHE A 239 7.18 -3.90 20.07
CA PHE A 239 8.19 -3.23 20.88
C PHE A 239 8.92 -2.12 20.10
N ARG A 240 9.36 -2.39 18.87
CA ARG A 240 9.97 -1.39 17.98
C ARG A 240 9.02 -0.23 17.69
N GLU A 241 7.74 -0.53 17.48
CA GLU A 241 6.72 0.50 17.28
C GLU A 241 6.60 1.41 18.51
N TRP A 242 6.58 0.84 19.72
CA TRP A 242 6.61 1.61 20.96
C TRP A 242 7.85 2.50 21.08
N CYS A 243 9.03 2.01 20.67
CA CYS A 243 10.24 2.85 20.60
C CYS A 243 10.07 4.02 19.61
N ASN A 244 9.44 3.82 18.45
CA ASN A 244 9.19 4.88 17.48
C ASN A 244 8.18 5.91 17.99
N GLN A 245 7.08 5.45 18.60
CA GLN A 245 6.04 6.31 19.19
C GLN A 245 6.59 7.22 20.29
N VAL A 246 7.50 6.71 21.13
CA VAL A 246 8.16 7.51 22.18
C VAL A 246 9.07 8.58 21.56
N GLN A 247 9.77 8.24 20.49
CA GLN A 247 10.65 9.17 19.78
C GLN A 247 9.91 10.09 18.79
N GLY A 248 8.59 9.95 18.64
CA GLY A 248 7.81 10.68 17.64
C GLY A 248 8.23 10.40 16.19
N LYS A 249 8.91 9.27 15.94
CA LYS A 249 9.39 8.80 14.62
C LYS A 249 8.33 7.97 13.88
N GLU A 250 7.07 8.14 14.24
CA GLU A 250 5.97 7.42 13.61
C GLU A 250 5.65 8.02 12.23
N SER A 251 5.27 7.16 11.28
CA SER A 251 4.94 7.56 9.91
C SER A 251 3.46 7.89 9.73
N THR A 252 2.69 7.93 10.82
CA THR A 252 1.25 8.19 10.76
C THR A 252 1.02 9.66 10.46
N ASP A 253 0.41 9.92 9.31
CA ASP A 253 -0.02 11.26 8.94
C ASP A 253 -1.33 11.60 9.66
N ILE A 254 -1.29 12.63 10.50
CA ILE A 254 -2.45 13.11 11.25
C ILE A 254 -2.98 14.34 10.49
N PRO A 255 -4.25 14.30 10.00
CA PRO A 255 -4.80 15.41 9.23
C PRO A 255 -4.77 16.74 9.99
N ASP A 256 -4.52 17.84 9.27
CA ASP A 256 -4.42 19.19 9.85
C ASP A 256 -5.69 19.61 10.59
N GLU A 257 -6.87 19.18 10.13
CA GLU A 257 -8.15 19.40 10.82
C GLU A 257 -8.15 18.91 12.28
N ILE A 258 -7.40 17.84 12.57
CA ILE A 258 -7.28 17.30 13.93
C ILE A 258 -6.43 18.24 14.78
N PHE A 259 -5.32 18.75 14.23
CA PHE A 259 -4.49 19.74 14.91
C PHE A 259 -5.27 21.03 15.17
N GLU A 260 -6.06 21.51 14.21
CA GLU A 260 -6.93 22.67 14.41
C GLU A 260 -7.94 22.47 15.53
N LYS A 261 -8.59 21.30 15.59
CA LYS A 261 -9.50 20.95 16.70
C LYS A 261 -8.80 20.95 18.05
N ILE A 262 -7.58 20.41 18.13
CA ILE A 262 -6.78 20.39 19.36
C ILE A 262 -6.38 21.81 19.77
N LEU A 263 -5.88 22.62 18.83
CA LEU A 263 -5.49 24.02 19.08
C LEU A 263 -6.68 24.87 19.55
N ASN A 264 -7.87 24.65 18.98
CA ASN A 264 -9.08 25.33 19.42
C ASN A 264 -9.49 24.96 20.86
N GLU A 265 -9.34 23.69 21.26
CA GLU A 265 -9.57 23.29 22.66
C GLU A 265 -8.54 23.88 23.63
N ILE A 266 -7.27 23.94 23.23
CA ILE A 266 -6.20 24.58 24.02
C ILE A 266 -6.52 26.07 24.23
N LYS A 267 -6.96 26.77 23.18
CA LYS A 267 -7.39 28.18 23.24
C LYS A 267 -8.59 28.37 24.18
N LYS A 268 -9.58 27.47 24.16
CA LYS A 268 -10.73 27.53 25.07
C LYS A 268 -10.33 27.40 26.54
N GLU A 269 -9.31 26.60 26.83
CA GLU A 269 -8.76 26.47 28.20
C GLU A 269 -7.85 27.62 28.60
N LYS A 270 -7.64 28.63 27.74
CA LYS A 270 -6.80 29.82 27.98
C LYS A 270 -5.35 29.48 28.35
N ILE A 271 -4.83 28.35 27.87
CA ILE A 271 -3.42 27.98 28.06
C ILE A 271 -2.56 28.88 27.17
N SER A 272 -1.79 29.78 27.79
CA SER A 272 -0.97 30.77 27.09
C SER A 272 0.36 30.19 26.61
N ASP A 273 0.94 29.27 27.38
CA ASP A 273 2.19 28.58 27.05
C ASP A 273 1.90 27.13 26.66
N THR A 274 2.07 26.80 25.39
CA THR A 274 1.85 25.43 24.89
C THR A 274 2.86 24.44 25.48
N LYS A 275 4.05 24.90 25.90
CA LYS A 275 5.10 24.04 26.47
C LYS A 275 4.72 23.37 27.78
N THR A 276 3.75 23.92 28.51
CA THR A 276 3.28 23.34 29.77
C THR A 276 2.33 22.16 29.57
N ILE A 277 1.91 21.88 28.33
CA ILE A 277 0.98 20.79 28.03
C ILE A 277 1.72 19.46 28.15
N THR A 278 1.31 18.65 29.13
CA THR A 278 1.86 17.33 29.40
C THR A 278 1.13 16.22 28.63
N TYR A 279 1.71 15.02 28.59
CA TYR A 279 1.06 13.82 28.04
C TYR A 279 -0.34 13.57 28.63
N THR A 280 -0.49 13.73 29.95
CA THR A 280 -1.76 13.53 30.64
C THR A 280 -2.80 14.55 30.18
N LYS A 281 -2.39 15.81 30.05
CA LYS A 281 -3.27 16.90 29.61
C LYS A 281 -3.69 16.73 28.15
N MET A 282 -2.77 16.38 27.26
CA MET A 282 -3.11 16.09 25.86
C MET A 282 -4.08 14.93 25.74
N ARG A 283 -3.90 13.87 26.54
CA ARG A 283 -4.83 12.73 26.58
C ARG A 283 -6.24 13.15 27.00
N GLU A 284 -6.38 14.09 27.94
CA GLU A 284 -7.67 14.66 28.34
C GLU A 284 -8.34 15.45 27.22
N ILE A 285 -7.57 16.27 26.50
CA ILE A 285 -8.05 17.04 25.34
C ILE A 285 -8.57 16.10 24.25
N LEU A 286 -7.78 15.09 23.87
CA LEU A 286 -8.18 14.09 22.87
C LEU A 286 -9.44 13.31 23.30
N LYS A 287 -9.58 13.02 24.61
CA LYS A 287 -10.79 12.39 25.17
C LYS A 287 -12.01 13.29 25.01
N ARG A 288 -11.89 14.59 25.31
CA ARG A 288 -12.99 15.56 25.22
C ARG A 288 -13.46 15.73 23.77
N LEU A 289 -12.52 15.75 22.84
CA LEU A 289 -12.76 15.79 21.39
C LEU A 289 -13.28 14.46 20.81
N ARG A 290 -13.39 13.40 21.63
CA ARG A 290 -13.80 12.04 21.22
C ARG A 290 -12.95 11.42 20.11
N ILE A 291 -11.67 11.80 20.04
CA ILE A 291 -10.71 11.32 19.03
C ILE A 291 -9.68 10.35 19.63
N ASN A 292 -10.18 9.32 20.32
CA ASN A 292 -9.37 8.35 21.06
C ASN A 292 -8.37 7.57 20.19
N LYS A 293 -8.60 7.49 18.88
CA LYS A 293 -7.71 6.82 17.92
C LYS A 293 -6.28 7.40 17.88
N TYR A 294 -6.09 8.64 18.36
CA TYR A 294 -4.77 9.29 18.37
C TYR A 294 -4.03 9.19 19.71
N TYR A 295 -4.49 8.35 20.64
CA TYR A 295 -3.80 8.21 21.95
C TYR A 295 -2.37 7.68 21.83
N GLU A 296 -2.11 6.82 20.84
CA GLU A 296 -0.77 6.27 20.61
C GLU A 296 0.18 7.33 20.02
N HIS A 297 -0.38 8.37 19.41
CA HIS A 297 0.32 9.45 18.70
C HIS A 297 0.50 10.72 19.55
N ILE A 298 0.27 10.66 20.86
CA ILE A 298 0.31 11.84 21.74
C ILE A 298 1.68 12.53 21.72
N ASN A 299 2.77 11.76 21.69
CA ASN A 299 4.12 12.33 21.68
C ASN A 299 4.41 13.11 20.39
N TYR A 300 3.98 12.59 19.24
CA TYR A 300 4.08 13.28 17.96
C TYR A 300 3.21 14.54 17.92
N ILE A 301 1.97 14.45 18.41
CA ILE A 301 1.07 15.60 18.52
C ILE A 301 1.67 16.70 19.41
N LEU A 302 2.23 16.33 20.56
CA LEU A 302 2.88 17.27 21.46
C LEU A 302 4.12 17.92 20.83
N ASN A 303 4.94 17.14 20.11
CA ASN A 303 6.09 17.68 19.39
C ASN A 303 5.64 18.74 18.36
N ARG A 304 4.62 18.42 17.55
CA ARG A 304 4.11 19.32 16.51
C ARG A 304 3.45 20.59 17.06
N ILE A 305 2.83 20.54 18.24
CA ILE A 305 2.17 21.71 18.87
C ILE A 305 3.14 22.55 19.70
N ASN A 306 4.04 21.92 20.46
CA ASN A 306 4.92 22.62 21.41
C ASN A 306 6.28 22.96 20.81
N GLY A 307 6.65 22.32 19.69
CA GLY A 307 7.99 22.41 19.09
C GLY A 307 9.09 21.82 19.96
N ILE A 308 8.74 21.07 21.01
CA ILE A 308 9.72 20.43 21.90
C ILE A 308 10.10 19.09 21.28
N PRO A 309 11.39 18.85 21.00
CA PRO A 309 11.83 17.59 20.41
C PRO A 309 11.51 16.43 21.34
N THR A 310 10.94 15.38 20.76
CA THR A 310 10.81 14.07 21.40
C THR A 310 12.19 13.47 21.69
N PRO A 311 12.31 12.59 22.70
CA PRO A 311 13.57 11.91 22.98
C PRO A 311 14.09 11.22 21.71
N GLN A 312 15.38 11.33 21.44
CA GLN A 312 16.03 10.61 20.36
C GLN A 312 16.93 9.54 20.99
N PHE A 313 16.72 8.29 20.61
CA PHE A 313 17.57 7.18 21.02
C PHE A 313 18.70 7.04 19.99
N SER A 314 19.92 6.79 20.47
CA SER A 314 21.03 6.45 19.58
C SER A 314 20.80 5.06 18.97
N PRO A 315 21.36 4.77 17.78
CA PRO A 315 21.26 3.44 17.18
C PRO A 315 21.73 2.32 18.12
N GLU A 316 22.80 2.57 18.89
CA GLU A 316 23.36 1.62 19.85
C GLU A 316 22.38 1.35 20.99
N LEU A 317 21.67 2.38 21.46
CA LEU A 317 20.64 2.24 22.48
C LEU A 317 19.44 1.45 21.96
N GLU A 318 18.97 1.73 20.73
CA GLU A 318 17.86 0.99 20.12
C GLU A 318 18.19 -0.50 19.93
N ASP A 319 19.40 -0.81 19.49
CA ASP A 319 19.88 -2.19 19.36
C ASP A 319 20.00 -2.87 20.72
N ARG A 320 20.53 -2.16 21.72
CA ARG A 320 20.62 -2.68 23.10
C ARG A 320 19.24 -3.00 23.66
N LEU A 321 18.26 -2.11 23.47
CA LEU A 321 16.86 -2.31 23.88
C LEU A 321 16.24 -3.52 23.17
N CYS A 322 16.52 -3.70 21.87
CA CYS A 322 16.07 -4.88 21.12
C CYS A 322 16.67 -6.19 21.65
N ILE A 323 17.96 -6.20 22.03
CA ILE A 323 18.61 -7.36 22.64
C ILE A 323 17.96 -7.68 23.99
N MET A 324 17.86 -6.69 24.88
CA MET A 324 17.21 -6.86 26.18
C MET A 324 15.77 -7.37 26.05
N PHE A 325 15.02 -6.90 25.03
CA PHE A 325 13.67 -7.39 24.75
C PHE A 325 13.63 -8.86 24.35
N ARG A 326 14.60 -9.33 23.57
CA ARG A 326 14.69 -10.76 23.20
C ARG A 326 15.03 -11.62 24.41
N ASP A 327 15.96 -11.16 25.25
CA ASP A 327 16.43 -11.90 26.42
C ASP A 327 15.32 -12.14 27.45
N ILE A 328 14.42 -11.17 27.65
CA ILE A 328 13.29 -11.33 28.58
C ILE A 328 12.18 -12.26 28.09
N GLN A 329 12.15 -12.67 26.81
CA GLN A 329 11.04 -13.48 26.29
C GLN A 329 10.97 -14.87 26.92
N ALA A 330 12.10 -15.57 27.03
CA ALA A 330 12.14 -16.92 27.60
C ALA A 330 11.86 -16.93 29.12
N PRO A 331 12.51 -16.08 29.94
CA PRO A 331 12.15 -15.93 31.35
C PRO A 331 10.69 -15.52 31.56
N PHE A 332 10.14 -14.64 30.70
CA PHE A 332 8.73 -14.29 30.76
C PHE A 332 7.83 -15.51 30.58
N LEU A 333 8.06 -16.35 29.57
CA LEU A 333 7.24 -17.54 29.33
C LEU A 333 7.30 -18.55 30.48
N LYS A 334 8.47 -18.68 31.13
CA LYS A 334 8.69 -19.57 32.26
C LYS A 334 7.99 -19.11 33.55
N HIS A 335 7.98 -17.80 33.80
CA HIS A 335 7.45 -17.22 35.05
C HIS A 335 6.06 -16.60 34.92
N CYS A 336 5.46 -16.59 33.72
CA CYS A 336 4.12 -16.08 33.50
C CYS A 336 3.08 -17.01 34.18
N PRO A 337 2.15 -16.47 34.99
CA PRO A 337 1.05 -17.24 35.57
C PRO A 337 0.22 -17.93 34.48
N LYS A 338 -0.26 -19.15 34.75
CA LYS A 338 -1.05 -19.96 33.79
C LYS A 338 -2.32 -19.25 33.30
N ASP A 339 -2.91 -18.40 34.14
CA ASP A 339 -4.14 -17.66 33.81
C ASP A 339 -3.87 -16.41 32.94
N ARG A 340 -2.61 -16.03 32.75
CA ARG A 340 -2.23 -14.84 31.99
C ARG A 340 -1.67 -15.22 30.61
N LYS A 341 -2.38 -14.79 29.56
CA LYS A 341 -1.95 -14.97 28.17
C LYS A 341 -1.19 -13.77 27.58
N ASN A 342 -1.44 -12.57 28.12
CA ASN A 342 -0.90 -11.32 27.58
C ASN A 342 0.51 -11.02 28.11
N PHE A 343 1.36 -10.47 27.23
CA PHE A 343 2.68 -9.97 27.60
C PHE A 343 2.59 -8.77 28.56
N LEU A 344 3.70 -8.45 29.23
CA LEU A 344 3.87 -7.20 30.01
C LEU A 344 3.55 -5.97 29.15
N SER A 345 3.13 -4.88 29.78
CA SER A 345 2.92 -3.64 29.04
C SER A 345 4.23 -3.18 28.44
N TYR A 346 4.24 -2.77 27.16
CA TYR A 346 5.45 -2.32 26.49
C TYR A 346 6.00 -1.03 27.12
N SER A 347 5.12 -0.11 27.54
CA SER A 347 5.49 1.05 28.36
C SER A 347 6.18 0.65 29.66
N TYR A 348 5.64 -0.37 30.37
CA TYR A 348 6.27 -0.89 31.59
C TYR A 348 7.64 -1.53 31.32
N VAL A 349 7.78 -2.32 30.26
CA VAL A 349 9.06 -2.95 29.89
C VAL A 349 10.12 -1.91 29.53
N LEU A 350 9.75 -0.89 28.75
CA LEU A 350 10.65 0.23 28.45
C LEU A 350 11.05 0.99 29.71
N TYR A 351 10.09 1.31 30.59
CA TYR A 351 10.37 1.93 31.89
C TYR A 351 11.44 1.13 32.66
N LYS A 352 11.29 -0.20 32.73
CA LYS A 352 12.26 -1.05 33.43
C LYS A 352 13.61 -1.17 32.74
N PHE A 353 13.66 -1.22 31.41
CA PHE A 353 14.94 -1.21 30.68
C PHE A 353 15.71 0.07 30.93
N PHE A 354 15.05 1.23 30.87
CA PHE A 354 15.71 2.50 31.12
C PHE A 354 16.16 2.64 32.58
N GLN A 355 15.41 2.10 33.55
CA GLN A 355 15.87 1.99 34.94
C GLN A 355 17.14 1.13 35.07
N ILE A 356 17.19 -0.03 34.43
CA ILE A 356 18.36 -0.94 34.46
C ILE A 356 19.58 -0.30 33.79
N LEU A 357 19.37 0.46 32.71
CA LEU A 357 20.43 1.18 32.01
C LEU A 357 20.86 2.48 32.72
N GLY A 358 20.17 2.89 33.79
CA GLY A 358 20.45 4.12 34.53
C GLY A 358 19.96 5.42 33.86
N LEU A 359 19.16 5.31 32.79
CA LEU A 359 18.67 6.41 31.97
C LEU A 359 17.33 6.96 32.51
N ASN A 360 17.35 7.44 33.75
CA ASN A 360 16.15 7.82 34.50
C ASN A 360 15.43 9.05 33.93
N GLU A 361 16.12 9.90 33.18
CA GLU A 361 15.57 11.10 32.55
C GLU A 361 14.47 10.81 31.52
N TYR A 362 14.45 9.60 30.96
CA TYR A 362 13.46 9.17 29.98
C TYR A 362 12.19 8.59 30.61
N LEU A 363 12.18 8.29 31.91
CA LEU A 363 11.07 7.59 32.57
C LEU A 363 9.73 8.34 32.47
N LYS A 364 9.77 9.67 32.38
CA LYS A 364 8.58 10.52 32.16
C LYS A 364 7.80 10.21 30.87
N TYR A 365 8.45 9.60 29.87
CA TYR A 365 7.83 9.23 28.60
C TYR A 365 7.15 7.85 28.64
N PHE A 366 7.34 7.08 29.71
CA PHE A 366 6.80 5.72 29.85
C PHE A 366 5.77 5.67 30.98
N PRO A 367 4.55 6.17 30.77
CA PRO A 367 3.53 6.17 31.81
C PRO A 367 3.18 4.74 32.21
N LEU A 368 3.27 4.48 33.52
CA LEU A 368 2.92 3.19 34.12
C LEU A 368 1.39 2.99 34.20
N LEU A 369 0.97 1.75 34.42
CA LEU A 369 -0.43 1.41 34.58
C LEU A 369 -1.03 2.08 35.82
N LYS A 370 -2.22 2.68 35.66
CA LYS A 370 -2.95 3.34 36.76
C LYS A 370 -3.41 2.36 37.87
N SER A 371 -3.68 1.11 37.51
CA SER A 371 -4.14 0.09 38.47
C SER A 371 -2.94 -0.47 39.24
N ARG A 372 -2.88 -0.17 40.55
CA ARG A 372 -1.82 -0.65 41.45
C ARG A 372 -1.73 -2.16 41.51
N GLU A 373 -2.87 -2.86 41.53
CA GLU A 373 -2.91 -4.33 41.51
C GLU A 373 -2.29 -4.90 40.23
N LYS A 374 -2.66 -4.35 39.06
CA LYS A 374 -2.09 -4.79 37.78
C LYS A 374 -0.61 -4.48 37.67
N LEU A 375 -0.17 -3.34 38.19
CA LEU A 375 1.24 -2.97 38.24
C LEU A 375 2.03 -3.92 39.15
N TYR A 376 1.52 -4.20 40.35
CA TYR A 376 2.11 -5.15 41.29
C TYR A 376 2.27 -6.55 40.68
N LEU A 377 1.26 -7.05 39.96
CA LEU A 377 1.38 -8.33 39.24
C LEU A 377 2.47 -8.31 38.16
N GLN A 378 2.68 -7.18 37.49
CA GLN A 378 3.80 -7.04 36.54
C GLN A 378 5.15 -7.01 37.26
N ASP A 379 5.26 -6.30 38.39
CA ASP A 379 6.47 -6.27 39.23
C ASP A 379 6.84 -7.68 39.74
N GLN A 380 5.86 -8.49 40.16
CA GLN A 380 6.12 -9.87 40.62
C GLN A 380 6.71 -10.76 39.51
N ILE A 381 6.20 -10.63 38.29
CA ILE A 381 6.73 -11.37 37.13
C ILE A 381 8.10 -10.82 36.76
N TRP A 382 8.25 -9.50 36.75
CA TRP A 382 9.50 -8.83 36.43
C TRP A 382 10.63 -9.17 37.39
N LYS A 383 10.33 -9.29 38.68
CA LYS A 383 11.27 -9.71 39.71
C LYS A 383 11.91 -11.05 39.37
N LYS A 384 11.10 -12.06 39.01
CA LYS A 384 11.59 -13.39 38.60
C LYS A 384 12.40 -13.36 37.31
N ILE A 385 12.01 -12.50 36.35
CA ILE A 385 12.78 -12.27 35.13
C ILE A 385 14.17 -11.68 35.47
N CYS A 386 14.22 -10.71 36.38
CA CYS A 386 15.47 -10.10 36.82
C CYS A 386 16.37 -11.09 37.55
N GLU A 387 15.82 -11.93 38.43
CA GLU A 387 16.55 -12.99 39.12
C GLU A 387 17.20 -13.98 38.14
N GLU A 388 16.51 -14.34 37.04
CA GLU A 388 17.04 -15.25 36.03
C GLU A 388 18.09 -14.62 35.11
N LEU A 389 17.95 -13.34 34.78
CA LEU A 389 18.87 -12.62 33.90
C LEU A 389 20.01 -11.90 34.64
N GLY A 390 20.00 -11.91 35.98
CA GLY A 390 20.95 -11.16 36.80
C GLY A 390 20.77 -9.65 36.72
N TYR A 391 19.57 -9.16 36.42
CA TYR A 391 19.28 -7.73 36.39
C TYR A 391 18.98 -7.17 37.78
N PRO A 392 19.27 -5.88 38.04
CA PRO A 392 18.93 -5.25 39.31
C PRO A 392 17.41 -5.17 39.48
N ILE A 393 16.93 -5.57 40.66
CA ILE A 393 15.50 -5.55 41.00
C ILE A 393 15.17 -4.15 41.52
N ILE A 394 14.53 -3.34 40.67
CA ILE A 394 14.12 -1.98 41.00
C ILE A 394 12.58 -1.96 41.10
N PRO A 395 11.99 -1.64 42.27
CA PRO A 395 10.54 -1.57 42.42
C PRO A 395 9.95 -0.39 41.63
N SER A 396 8.71 -0.53 41.16
CA SER A 396 7.99 0.56 40.45
C SER A 396 7.33 1.58 41.39
N LEU A 397 7.23 1.25 42.67
CA LEU A 397 6.59 2.01 43.74
C LEU A 397 7.53 2.19 44.92
#